data_AF-A0A1I6GZ63-F1
#
_entry.id   AF-A0A1I6GZ63-F1
#
_cell.length_a   1.000
_cell.length_b   1.000
_cell.length_c   1.000
_cell.angle_alpha   90.00
_cell.angle_beta   90.00
_cell.angle_gamma   90.00
#
_symmetry.space_group_name_H-M   'P 1'
#
loop_
_entity.id
_entity.type
_entity.pdbx_description
1 polymer ?
#
loop_
_entity_poly.entity_id
_entity_poly.type
_entity_poly.pdbx_seq_one_letter_code
_entity_poly.pdbx_strand_id
1 'polypeptide(L)' 'MSTTVSTPEGDETCAYCGSRIFDHDPICVRDCDDGCGSPSYFCNYACLAAHVDENDLTAGNACEWSPGE' A
#
# COMPACT_ATOMS: atom_id res chain seq x y z
N MET A 1 15.51 -13.09 -3.25
CA MET A 1 14.19 -13.75 -3.09
C MET A 1 13.27 -13.20 -4.15
N SER A 2 12.65 -14.05 -4.97
CA SER A 2 11.68 -13.60 -5.99
C SER A 2 10.33 -13.43 -5.30
N THR A 3 9.92 -12.19 -5.05
CA THR A 3 8.59 -11.87 -4.51
C THR A 3 7.59 -11.91 -5.64
N THR A 4 7.03 -13.10 -5.92
CA THR A 4 5.90 -13.22 -6.83
C THR A 4 4.69 -12.58 -6.17
N VAL A 5 4.22 -11.45 -6.72
CA VAL A 5 2.92 -10.90 -6.35
C VAL A 5 1.86 -11.80 -6.96
N SER A 6 1.06 -12.45 -6.11
CA SER A 6 -0.14 -13.15 -6.58
C SER A 6 -1.15 -12.10 -7.00
N THR A 7 -1.72 -12.24 -8.19
CA THR A 7 -2.83 -11.38 -8.63
C THR A 7 -3.99 -11.54 -7.63
N PRO A 8 -4.51 -10.44 -7.06
CA PRO A 8 -5.65 -10.50 -6.14
C PRO A 8 -6.89 -11.12 -6.80
N GLU A 9 -7.81 -11.63 -5.99
CA GLU A 9 -9.10 -12.16 -6.45
C GLU A 9 -9.97 -11.02 -7.03
N GLY A 10 -10.82 -11.32 -8.02
CA GLY A 10 -11.54 -10.30 -8.81
C GLY A 10 -12.52 -9.41 -8.02
N ASP A 11 -12.82 -9.77 -6.78
CA ASP A 11 -13.65 -9.01 -5.84
C ASP A 11 -12.85 -8.12 -4.87
N GLU A 12 -11.53 -8.05 -5.03
CA GLU A 12 -10.66 -7.26 -4.15
C GLU A 12 -11.08 -5.78 -4.09
N THR A 13 -11.09 -5.26 -2.87
CA THR A 13 -11.62 -3.93 -2.55
C THR A 13 -10.51 -2.97 -2.16
N CYS A 14 -10.69 -1.71 -2.54
CA CYS A 14 -9.75 -0.67 -2.14
C CYS A 14 -9.82 -0.43 -0.65
N ALA A 15 -8.67 -0.50 0.03
CA ALA A 15 -8.53 -0.24 1.46
C ALA A 15 -9.00 1.17 1.88
N TYR A 16 -9.03 2.13 0.94
CA TYR A 16 -9.50 3.50 1.19
C TYR A 16 -10.99 3.70 0.88
N CYS A 17 -11.43 3.45 -0.36
CA CYS A 17 -12.80 3.81 -0.79
C CYS A 17 -13.77 2.61 -0.84
N GLY A 18 -13.32 1.39 -0.55
CA GLY A 18 -14.14 0.17 -0.59
C GLY A 18 -14.63 -0.24 -1.98
N SER A 19 -14.22 0.45 -3.04
CA SER A 19 -14.58 0.12 -4.43
C SER A 19 -13.74 -1.04 -4.96
N ARG A 20 -14.24 -1.74 -5.99
CA ARG A 20 -13.49 -2.82 -6.64
C ARG A 20 -12.26 -2.25 -7.36
N ILE A 21 -11.09 -2.83 -7.10
CA ILE A 21 -9.84 -2.29 -7.62
C ILE A 21 -9.68 -2.51 -9.14
N PHE A 22 -10.28 -3.58 -9.68
CA PHE A 22 -10.15 -3.98 -11.09
C PHE A 22 -10.92 -3.10 -12.08
N ASP A 23 -11.78 -2.20 -11.59
CA ASP A 23 -12.43 -1.18 -12.44
C ASP A 23 -11.48 0.00 -12.77
N HIS A 24 -10.26 -0.02 -12.21
CA HIS A 24 -9.27 1.06 -12.26
C HIS A 24 -7.84 0.54 -12.54
N ASP A 25 -6.81 1.36 -12.26
CA ASP A 25 -5.38 1.01 -12.36
C ASP A 25 -4.84 0.70 -10.94
N PRO A 26 -4.94 -0.57 -10.49
CA PRO A 26 -4.76 -0.91 -9.09
C PRO A 26 -3.31 -0.83 -8.65
N ILE A 27 -3.10 -0.36 -7.42
CA ILE A 27 -1.80 -0.33 -6.75
C ILE A 27 -1.81 -1.30 -5.58
N CYS A 28 -0.82 -2.18 -5.54
CA CYS A 28 -0.59 -3.10 -4.43
C CYS A 28 0.57 -2.59 -3.58
N VAL A 29 0.31 -2.25 -2.32
CA VAL A 29 1.35 -1.90 -1.34
C VAL A 29 1.47 -3.04 -0.35
N ARG A 30 2.69 -3.56 -0.18
CA ARG A 30 2.98 -4.58 0.82
C ARG A 30 3.84 -3.97 1.90
N ASP A 31 3.32 -3.98 3.13
CA ASP A 31 4.11 -3.66 4.30
C ASP A 31 4.91 -4.91 4.71
N CYS A 32 6.24 -4.78 4.73
CA CYS A 32 7.15 -5.87 5.08
C CYS A 32 7.75 -5.71 6.48
N ASP A 33 7.36 -4.69 7.25
CA ASP A 33 7.95 -4.40 8.56
C ASP A 33 7.50 -5.43 9.61
N ASP A 34 6.22 -5.83 9.57
CA ASP A 34 5.65 -6.88 10.42
C ASP A 34 5.22 -8.10 9.59
N GLY A 35 6.13 -9.08 9.46
CA GLY A 35 5.78 -10.43 9.02
C GLY A 35 5.31 -10.59 7.57
N CYS A 36 5.49 -9.56 6.73
CA CYS A 36 4.92 -9.52 5.38
C CYS A 36 3.41 -9.76 5.40
N GLY A 37 2.70 -8.89 6.12
CA GLY A 37 1.24 -8.91 6.23
C GLY A 37 0.52 -8.88 4.87
N SER A 38 -0.79 -9.11 4.93
CA SER A 38 -1.67 -9.05 3.76
C SER A 38 -1.45 -7.73 3.01
N PRO A 39 -1.18 -7.77 1.69
CA PRO A 39 -1.00 -6.55 0.91
C PRO A 39 -2.27 -5.68 0.98
N SER A 40 -2.06 -4.37 1.05
CA SER A 40 -3.12 -3.38 0.91
C SER A 40 -3.31 -3.03 -0.57
N TYR A 41 -4.55 -3.01 -1.02
CA TYR A 41 -4.91 -2.74 -2.41
C TYR A 41 -5.61 -1.39 -2.53
N PHE A 42 -5.28 -0.64 -3.59
CA PHE A 42 -5.84 0.68 -3.85
C PHE A 42 -6.30 0.80 -5.31
N CYS A 43 -7.38 1.54 -5.55
CA CYS A 43 -7.89 1.78 -6.91
C CYS A 43 -6.92 2.57 -7.79
N ASN A 44 -6.11 3.46 -7.21
CA ASN A 44 -5.15 4.34 -7.89
C ASN A 44 -4.29 5.12 -6.86
N TYR A 45 -3.35 5.93 -7.36
CA TYR A 45 -2.48 6.78 -6.53
C TYR A 45 -3.24 7.80 -5.69
N ALA A 46 -4.42 8.27 -6.11
CA ALA A 46 -5.19 9.22 -5.32
C ALA A 46 -5.76 8.56 -4.05
N CYS A 47 -6.26 7.32 -4.16
CA CYS A 47 -6.74 6.56 -3.00
C CYS A 47 -5.59 6.20 -2.05
N LEU A 48 -4.42 5.83 -2.60
CA LEU A 48 -3.22 5.58 -1.80
C LEU A 48 -2.77 6.85 -1.07
N ALA A 49 -2.64 7.97 -1.78
CA ALA A 49 -2.19 9.23 -1.19
C ALA A 49 -3.13 9.71 -0.09
N ALA A 50 -4.45 9.61 -0.30
CA ALA A 50 -5.43 9.96 0.71
C ALA A 50 -5.34 9.05 1.95
N HIS A 51 -5.15 7.74 1.76
CA HIS A 51 -4.95 6.80 2.87
C HIS A 51 -3.69 7.12 3.67
N VAL A 52 -2.58 7.41 2.99
CA VAL A 52 -1.30 7.78 3.61
C VAL A 52 -1.42 9.06 4.43
N ASP A 53 -2.08 10.08 3.89
CA ASP A 53 -2.30 11.36 4.56
C ASP A 53 -3.21 11.20 5.79
N GLU A 54 -4.34 10.50 5.65
CA GLU A 54 -5.31 10.38 6.74
C GLU A 54 -4.80 9.52 7.91
N ASN A 55 -3.93 8.54 7.63
CA ASN A 55 -3.34 7.65 8.64
C ASN A 55 -1.94 8.09 9.09
N ASP A 56 -1.47 9.25 8.62
CA ASP A 56 -0.15 9.82 8.95
C ASP A 56 1.02 8.82 8.70
N LEU A 57 0.90 7.98 7.67
CA LEU A 57 1.85 6.87 7.40
C LEU A 57 3.25 7.36 7.01
N THR A 58 3.37 8.63 6.63
CA THR A 58 4.65 9.30 6.37
C THR A 58 5.38 9.72 7.64
N ALA A 59 4.70 9.81 8.79
CA ALA A 59 5.33 10.28 10.02
C ALA A 59 6.32 9.25 10.56
N GLY A 60 7.54 9.71 10.85
CA GLY A 60 8.62 8.84 11.32
C GLY A 60 9.23 7.92 10.25
N ASN A 61 8.66 7.89 9.03
CA ASN A 61 9.21 7.15 7.91
C ASN A 61 10.33 7.97 7.24
N ALA A 62 11.58 7.58 7.50
CA ALA A 62 12.75 8.07 6.77
C ALA A 62 13.51 6.84 6.26
N CYS A 63 13.85 6.81 4.96
CA CYS A 63 14.52 5.65 4.36
C CYS A 63 15.88 5.32 5.02
N GLU A 64 16.48 6.30 5.67
CA GLU A 64 17.53 6.23 6.69
C GLU A 64 17.74 7.70 7.07
N TRP A 65 17.67 8.05 8.36
CA TRP A 65 18.11 9.38 8.81
C TRP A 65 19.26 9.21 9.79
N SER A 66 20.49 9.35 9.28
CA SER A 66 21.71 9.46 10.08
C SER A 66 22.09 10.94 10.26
N PRO A 67 21.61 11.66 11.29
CA PRO A 67 22.15 12.96 11.63
C PRO A 67 23.52 12.76 12.31
N GLY A 68 24.56 12.44 11.54
CA GLY A 68 25.90 12.27 12.10
C GLY A 68 26.91 11.42 11.32
N GLU A 69 26.61 10.98 10.10
CA GLU A 69 27.61 10.39 9.19
C GLU A 69 28.07 11.39 8.13
#